data_AF-A0A924PVK8-F1
#
_entry.id   AF-A0A924PVK8-F1
#
_cell.length_a   1.000
_cell.length_b   1.000
_cell.length_c   1.000
_cell.angle_alpha   90.00
_cell.angle_beta   90.00
_cell.angle_gamma   90.00
#
_symmetry.space_group_name_H-M   'P 1'
#
loop_
_entity.id
_entity.type
_entity.pdbx_description
1 polymer ?
#
loop_
_entity_poly.entity_id
_entity_poly.type
_entity_poly.pdbx_seq_one_letter_code
_entity_poly.pdbx_strand_id
1 'polypeptide(L)'
;MGMLNRGRRAVRIALCVVLALPASPSTWAQWNHNRGYQLLQRVDDVLFGVDNLSLVILDRRYVAGTLVRVNENQPVPIRGSTEFVADCQKPLRFAAKPPDAKVRTLPGQLEFSSANLLDGTWFAAEFACESTRQPGRAARLAKELFERGGPSDMQTIYCELQPNGKEETRAGVEVRFSESANAVAVNRQWLSSGEVTPADVRFGSNSKWLINRQALNVRRTGASGEMLFSGSCDTRAPGVPLR
;
A
#
# COMPACT_ATOMS: atom_id res chain seq x y z
N MET A 1 80.83 8.73 10.47
CA MET A 1 79.88 8.45 11.57
C MET A 1 78.64 9.28 11.32
N GLY A 2 77.42 8.81 11.14
CA GLY A 2 76.86 7.46 11.16
C GLY A 2 75.33 7.60 11.28
N MET A 3 74.61 6.98 10.33
CA MET A 3 73.26 6.35 10.43
C MET A 3 72.07 7.18 10.97
N LEU A 4 71.02 7.42 10.17
CA LEU A 4 69.85 6.56 9.90
C LEU A 4 69.02 6.14 11.15
N ASN A 5 67.81 6.69 11.30
CA ASN A 5 66.52 5.94 11.41
C ASN A 5 65.37 6.92 11.72
N ARG A 6 64.35 7.06 10.85
CA ARG A 6 63.13 6.22 10.72
C ARG A 6 62.29 6.09 12.00
N GLY A 7 61.05 6.56 11.91
CA GLY A 7 59.97 6.25 12.86
C GLY A 7 58.78 7.22 12.71
N ARG A 8 58.08 7.24 11.57
CA ARG A 8 56.79 6.56 11.34
C ARG A 8 55.66 6.94 12.33
N ARG A 9 54.59 7.47 11.71
CA ARG A 9 53.15 7.36 12.07
C ARG A 9 52.69 8.28 13.22
N ALA A 10 51.54 8.97 13.17
CA ALA A 10 50.42 8.92 12.25
C ALA A 10 49.77 10.31 12.22
N VAL A 11 49.61 10.85 11.02
CA VAL A 11 48.72 11.99 10.76
C VAL A 11 47.30 11.46 10.96
N ARG A 12 46.62 11.86 12.05
CA ARG A 12 45.18 11.65 12.20
C ARG A 12 44.47 12.68 11.33
N ILE A 13 44.34 12.37 10.04
CA ILE A 13 43.35 13.05 9.18
C ILE A 13 41.99 12.53 9.62
N ALA A 14 41.31 13.32 10.45
CA ALA A 14 39.89 13.17 10.71
C ALA A 14 39.15 13.54 9.43
N LEU A 15 39.01 12.57 8.53
CA LEU A 15 38.14 12.68 7.37
C LEU A 15 36.70 12.51 7.89
N CYS A 16 36.07 13.62 8.26
CA CYS A 16 34.62 13.71 8.41
C CYS A 16 34.00 13.49 7.02
N VAL A 17 33.83 12.23 6.63
CA VAL A 17 32.95 11.85 5.54
C VAL A 17 31.54 11.89 6.09
N VAL A 18 30.96 13.08 6.11
CA VAL A 18 29.52 13.28 6.12
C VAL A 18 29.03 12.75 4.78
N LEU A 19 28.74 11.45 4.71
CA LEU A 19 27.89 10.89 3.66
C LEU A 19 26.45 11.31 3.97
N ALA A 20 26.19 12.59 3.75
CA ALA A 20 24.86 13.11 3.50
C ALA A 20 24.44 12.60 2.13
N LEU A 21 23.67 11.50 2.13
CA LEU A 21 22.77 11.17 1.03
C LEU A 21 21.39 10.87 1.62
N PRO A 22 20.35 11.31 0.90
CA PRO A 22 19.22 12.01 1.48
C PRO A 22 18.34 11.05 2.26
N ALA A 23 17.89 11.48 3.45
CA ALA A 23 16.58 11.09 3.90
C ALA A 23 15.61 11.53 2.79
N SER A 24 15.23 10.61 1.91
CA SER A 24 14.24 10.88 0.88
C SER A 24 13.04 11.50 1.56
N PRO A 25 12.66 12.75 1.25
CA PRO A 25 11.37 13.28 1.67
C PRO A 25 10.32 12.70 0.73
N SER A 26 10.19 11.38 0.67
CA SER A 26 9.09 10.72 -0.02
C SER A 26 7.94 10.58 0.98
N THR A 27 6.77 11.06 0.56
CA THR A 27 5.42 10.81 1.13
C THR A 27 4.75 11.84 2.05
N TRP A 28 5.06 13.14 1.96
CA TRP A 28 4.25 14.17 2.68
C TRP A 28 3.77 15.35 1.81
N ALA A 29 4.10 15.36 0.51
CA ALA A 29 3.67 16.43 -0.40
C ALA A 29 2.38 16.13 -1.18
N GLN A 30 1.81 14.93 -1.06
CA GLN A 30 0.68 14.51 -1.90
C GLN A 30 -0.70 14.91 -1.35
N TRP A 31 -0.72 15.53 -0.16
CA TRP A 31 -1.95 15.76 0.60
C TRP A 31 -2.55 17.17 0.47
N ASN A 32 -1.83 18.12 -0.14
CA ASN A 32 -2.33 19.49 -0.28
C ASN A 32 -2.62 19.85 -1.74
N HIS A 33 -3.92 19.76 -2.04
CA HIS A 33 -4.70 20.68 -2.89
C HIS A 33 -4.50 20.67 -4.42
N ASN A 34 -5.65 20.79 -5.12
CA ASN A 34 -5.86 21.10 -6.55
C ASN A 34 -5.85 19.98 -7.60
N ARG A 35 -6.23 18.73 -7.31
CA ARG A 35 -6.33 17.68 -8.36
C ARG A 35 -7.73 17.15 -8.69
N GLY A 36 -8.79 17.62 -8.03
CA GLY A 36 -10.17 17.19 -8.31
C GLY A 36 -10.47 15.72 -7.94
N TYR A 37 -9.54 15.00 -7.30
CA TYR A 37 -9.77 13.64 -6.81
C TYR A 37 -9.14 13.43 -5.44
N GLN A 38 -9.73 12.52 -4.67
CA GLN A 38 -9.22 12.02 -3.39
C GLN A 38 -8.47 10.71 -3.64
N LEU A 39 -7.21 10.64 -3.21
CA LEU A 39 -6.43 9.39 -3.30
C LEU A 39 -6.82 8.46 -2.17
N LEU A 40 -7.05 7.19 -2.52
CA LEU A 40 -7.64 6.22 -1.60
C LEU A 40 -6.69 5.07 -1.28
N GLN A 41 -5.88 4.62 -2.23
CA GLN A 41 -4.90 3.57 -1.97
C GLN A 41 -3.86 3.45 -3.09
N ARG A 42 -2.75 2.78 -2.79
CA ARG A 42 -1.73 2.32 -3.72
C ARG A 42 -1.72 0.79 -3.83
N VAL A 43 -1.74 0.29 -5.07
CA VAL A 43 -1.44 -1.12 -5.39
C VAL A 43 -0.30 -1.12 -6.40
N ASP A 44 0.80 -1.78 -6.07
CA ASP A 44 2.05 -1.76 -6.85
C ASP A 44 2.52 -0.33 -7.19
N ASP A 45 2.49 0.06 -8.47
CA ASP A 45 2.86 1.37 -8.99
C ASP A 45 1.64 2.25 -9.37
N VAL A 46 0.44 1.79 -9.04
CA VAL A 46 -0.83 2.46 -9.35
C VAL A 46 -1.46 3.06 -8.10
N LEU A 47 -1.78 4.34 -8.19
CA LEU A 47 -2.60 5.06 -7.23
C LEU A 47 -4.05 5.06 -7.70
N PHE A 48 -4.95 4.67 -6.80
CA PHE A 48 -6.38 4.73 -7.00
C PHE A 48 -6.96 5.92 -6.26
N GLY A 49 -7.88 6.61 -6.91
CA GLY A 49 -8.62 7.72 -6.32
C GLY A 49 -10.05 7.77 -6.81
N VAL A 50 -10.84 8.64 -6.19
CA VAL A 50 -12.20 8.98 -6.65
C VAL A 50 -12.28 10.47 -6.90
N ASP A 51 -12.81 10.85 -8.06
CA ASP A 51 -13.16 12.23 -8.36
C ASP A 51 -14.25 12.69 -7.36
N ASN A 52 -13.93 13.73 -6.59
CA ASN A 52 -14.82 14.19 -5.53
C ASN A 52 -16.04 14.96 -6.06
N LEU A 53 -15.98 15.46 -7.30
CA LEU A 53 -17.06 16.18 -7.95
C LEU A 53 -18.01 15.27 -8.70
N SER A 54 -17.62 14.01 -8.98
CA SER A 54 -18.45 13.07 -9.71
C SER A 54 -19.34 12.17 -8.85
N LEU A 55 -19.25 12.28 -7.51
CA LEU A 55 -20.08 11.49 -6.61
C LEU A 55 -21.55 11.92 -6.66
N VAL A 56 -22.42 10.97 -7.00
CA VAL A 56 -23.87 11.18 -7.10
C VAL A 56 -24.61 10.09 -6.34
N ILE A 57 -25.44 10.48 -5.38
CA ILE A 57 -26.34 9.56 -4.68
C ILE A 57 -27.48 9.19 -5.64
N LEU A 58 -27.58 7.92 -6.02
CA LEU A 58 -28.67 7.43 -6.89
C LEU A 58 -29.91 7.10 -6.05
N ASP A 59 -29.71 6.43 -4.91
CA ASP A 59 -30.72 6.19 -3.88
C ASP A 59 -30.05 5.88 -2.52
N ARG A 60 -30.78 5.27 -1.56
CA ARG A 60 -30.25 4.92 -0.23
C ARG A 60 -29.17 3.84 -0.23
N ARG A 61 -29.06 3.06 -1.32
CA ARG A 61 -28.19 1.90 -1.46
C ARG A 61 -27.07 2.12 -2.48
N TYR A 62 -27.29 2.94 -3.50
CA TYR A 62 -26.38 3.09 -4.63
C TYR A 62 -25.78 4.49 -4.74
N VAL A 63 -24.47 4.54 -4.97
CA VAL A 63 -23.71 5.77 -5.21
C VAL A 63 -22.92 5.64 -6.50
N ALA A 64 -23.07 6.59 -7.41
CA ALA A 64 -22.28 6.69 -8.62
C ALA A 64 -21.04 7.56 -8.41
N GLY A 65 -19.98 7.32 -9.19
CA GLY A 65 -18.75 8.11 -9.15
C GLY A 65 -17.79 7.78 -10.28
N THR A 66 -16.58 8.34 -10.19
CA THR A 66 -15.49 8.09 -11.15
C THR A 66 -14.26 7.62 -10.40
N LEU A 67 -13.85 6.38 -10.64
CA LEU A 67 -12.60 5.82 -10.17
C LEU A 67 -11.50 6.29 -11.11
N VAL A 68 -10.47 6.93 -10.56
CA VAL A 68 -9.28 7.36 -11.30
C VAL A 68 -8.08 6.49 -10.96
N ARG A 69 -7.29 6.17 -11.99
CA ARG A 69 -6.04 5.42 -11.89
C ARG A 69 -4.89 6.32 -12.33
N VAL A 70 -3.89 6.46 -11.46
CA VAL A 70 -2.77 7.37 -11.67
C VAL A 70 -1.47 6.58 -11.50
N ASN A 71 -0.49 6.79 -12.38
CA ASN A 71 0.83 6.21 -12.18
C ASN A 71 1.54 7.00 -11.06
N GLU A 72 2.11 6.31 -10.08
CA GLU A 72 2.79 6.95 -8.95
C GLU A 72 3.98 7.82 -9.39
N ASN A 73 4.79 7.32 -10.32
CA ASN A 73 6.00 7.98 -10.80
C ASN A 73 5.70 9.07 -11.83
N GLN A 74 4.60 8.91 -12.58
CA GLN A 74 4.15 9.87 -13.58
C GLN A 74 2.66 10.18 -13.39
N PRO A 75 2.32 11.10 -12.47
CA PRO A 75 0.92 11.37 -12.13
C PRO A 75 0.10 12.05 -13.24
N VAL A 76 0.76 12.55 -14.29
CA VAL A 76 0.13 13.23 -15.43
C VAL A 76 0.68 12.62 -16.73
N PRO A 77 -0.19 12.18 -17.65
CA PRO A 77 -1.66 12.18 -17.58
C PRO A 77 -2.23 11.10 -16.63
N ILE A 78 -3.52 11.20 -16.29
CA ILE A 78 -4.25 10.12 -15.62
C ILE A 78 -4.16 8.86 -16.51
N ARG A 79 -3.79 7.71 -15.94
CA ARG A 79 -3.60 6.45 -16.67
C ARG A 79 -4.93 5.93 -17.22
N GLY A 80 -6.02 6.16 -16.48
CA GLY A 80 -7.37 5.93 -16.95
C GLY A 80 -8.41 6.25 -15.88
N SER A 81 -9.67 6.30 -16.29
CA SER A 81 -10.82 6.46 -15.41
C SER A 81 -11.88 5.41 -15.71
N THR A 82 -12.74 5.15 -14.73
CA THR A 82 -13.91 4.27 -14.87
C THR A 82 -15.06 4.91 -14.13
N GLU A 83 -16.11 5.27 -14.86
CA GLU A 83 -17.40 5.59 -14.23
C GLU A 83 -17.96 4.34 -13.58
N PHE A 84 -18.52 4.46 -12.38
CA PHE A 84 -19.00 3.32 -11.62
C PHE A 84 -20.27 3.60 -10.83
N VAL A 85 -20.92 2.52 -10.40
CA VAL A 85 -21.94 2.53 -9.35
C VAL A 85 -21.54 1.52 -8.27
N ALA A 86 -21.48 1.98 -7.03
CA ALA A 86 -21.24 1.15 -5.85
C ALA A 86 -22.57 0.77 -5.19
N ASP A 87 -22.70 -0.49 -4.82
CA ASP A 87 -23.74 -0.99 -3.92
C ASP A 87 -23.19 -0.96 -2.48
N CYS A 88 -23.78 -0.09 -1.65
CA CYS A 88 -23.33 0.16 -0.28
C CYS A 88 -23.78 -0.90 0.74
N GLN A 89 -24.45 -1.96 0.31
CA GLN A 89 -24.69 -3.13 1.15
C GLN A 89 -23.39 -3.94 1.27
N LYS A 90 -23.05 -4.41 2.48
CA LYS A 90 -21.89 -5.30 2.69
C LYS A 90 -22.30 -6.76 2.39
N PRO A 91 -21.46 -7.55 1.69
CA PRO A 91 -20.18 -7.17 1.09
C PRO A 91 -20.36 -6.22 -0.08
N LEU A 92 -19.46 -5.22 -0.18
CA LEU A 92 -19.54 -4.17 -1.21
C LEU A 92 -19.53 -4.77 -2.61
N ARG A 93 -20.36 -4.22 -3.49
CA ARG A 93 -20.36 -4.55 -4.91
C ARG A 93 -20.10 -3.33 -5.76
N PHE A 94 -19.54 -3.56 -6.93
CA PHE A 94 -19.12 -2.53 -7.86
C PHE A 94 -19.61 -2.89 -9.25
N ALA A 95 -20.12 -1.89 -9.98
CA ALA A 95 -20.46 -2.02 -11.38
C ALA A 95 -19.76 -0.92 -12.18
N ALA A 96 -18.96 -1.31 -13.17
CA ALA A 96 -18.41 -0.35 -14.12
C ALA A 96 -19.52 0.09 -15.08
N LYS A 97 -19.65 1.38 -15.31
CA LYS A 97 -20.60 1.92 -16.29
C LYS A 97 -19.97 1.81 -17.70
N PRO A 98 -20.73 1.31 -18.70
CA PRO A 98 -20.25 1.27 -20.08
C PRO A 98 -19.93 2.69 -20.60
N PRO A 99 -18.89 2.86 -21.44
CA PRO A 99 -18.46 4.17 -21.95
C PRO A 99 -19.57 4.93 -22.70
N ASP A 100 -20.49 4.19 -23.34
CA ASP A 100 -21.52 4.75 -24.24
C ASP A 100 -22.85 5.05 -23.54
N ALA A 101 -22.93 4.87 -22.21
CA ALA A 101 -24.16 5.11 -21.46
C ALA A 101 -24.40 6.62 -21.27
N LYS A 102 -25.02 7.25 -22.28
CA LYS A 102 -25.45 8.67 -22.28
C LYS A 102 -26.66 8.94 -21.38
N VAL A 103 -27.35 7.90 -20.93
CA VAL A 103 -28.57 8.01 -20.11
C VAL A 103 -28.21 7.84 -18.63
N ARG A 104 -28.94 8.56 -17.75
CA ARG A 104 -28.89 8.37 -16.30
C ARG A 104 -29.00 6.88 -15.97
N THR A 105 -27.91 6.31 -15.47
CA THR A 105 -27.79 4.88 -15.25
C THR A 105 -28.67 4.45 -14.08
N LEU A 106 -29.61 3.55 -14.34
CA LEU A 106 -30.43 2.94 -13.31
C LEU A 106 -29.68 1.73 -12.74
N PRO A 107 -29.53 1.62 -11.40
CA PRO A 107 -28.79 0.50 -10.79
C PRO A 107 -29.28 -0.88 -11.23
N GLY A 108 -30.58 -1.08 -11.44
CA GLY A 108 -31.15 -2.36 -11.87
C GLY A 108 -30.74 -2.84 -13.27
N GLN A 109 -30.06 -2.01 -14.05
CA GLN A 109 -29.56 -2.35 -15.40
C GLN A 109 -28.06 -2.67 -15.41
N LEU A 110 -27.40 -2.59 -14.26
CA LEU A 110 -25.97 -2.79 -14.14
C LEU A 110 -25.63 -4.20 -13.66
N GLU A 111 -24.56 -4.74 -14.23
CA GLU A 111 -23.97 -5.98 -13.74
C GLU A 111 -22.99 -5.67 -12.61
N PHE A 112 -23.37 -6.05 -11.38
CA PHE A 112 -22.54 -5.85 -10.20
C PHE A 112 -21.64 -7.06 -9.94
N SER A 113 -20.35 -6.82 -9.78
CA SER A 113 -19.38 -7.81 -9.27
C SER A 113 -18.99 -7.49 -7.83
N SER A 114 -18.34 -8.44 -7.16
CA SER A 114 -17.72 -8.18 -5.86
C SER A 114 -16.61 -7.14 -6.00
N ALA A 115 -16.59 -6.15 -5.12
CA ALA A 115 -15.52 -5.16 -5.11
C ALA A 115 -14.20 -5.79 -4.59
N ASN A 116 -13.10 -5.56 -5.28
CA ASN A 116 -11.78 -6.15 -5.00
C ASN A 116 -10.78 -5.07 -4.53
N LEU A 117 -9.83 -5.45 -3.67
CA LEU A 117 -8.79 -4.54 -3.19
C LEU A 117 -7.78 -4.20 -4.27
N LEU A 118 -7.32 -5.21 -5.02
CA LEU A 118 -6.14 -5.10 -5.89
C LEU A 118 -6.42 -4.28 -7.17
N ASP A 119 -7.68 -4.14 -7.57
CA ASP A 119 -8.10 -3.27 -8.68
C ASP A 119 -8.63 -1.91 -8.22
N GLY A 120 -8.59 -1.62 -6.92
CA GLY A 120 -9.04 -0.37 -6.32
C GLY A 120 -10.55 -0.23 -6.15
N THR A 121 -11.37 -1.15 -6.66
CA THR A 121 -12.83 -1.02 -6.65
C THR A 121 -13.42 -1.07 -5.24
N TRP A 122 -12.82 -1.86 -4.34
CA TRP A 122 -13.21 -1.91 -2.94
C TRP A 122 -13.01 -0.56 -2.25
N PHE A 123 -11.84 0.07 -2.45
CA PHE A 123 -11.55 1.39 -1.86
C PHE A 123 -12.48 2.46 -2.42
N ALA A 124 -12.74 2.44 -3.73
CA ALA A 124 -13.66 3.37 -4.38
C ALA A 124 -15.09 3.24 -3.85
N ALA A 125 -15.58 2.00 -3.70
CA ALA A 125 -16.91 1.72 -3.18
C ALA A 125 -17.03 2.11 -1.69
N GLU A 126 -16.08 1.73 -0.83
CA GLU A 126 -16.10 2.11 0.59
C GLU A 126 -16.05 3.64 0.73
N PHE A 127 -15.17 4.31 -0.02
CA PHE A 127 -15.09 5.76 -0.02
C PHE A 127 -16.40 6.42 -0.46
N ALA A 128 -16.98 6.01 -1.59
CA ALA A 128 -18.21 6.60 -2.11
C ALA A 128 -19.37 6.43 -1.13
N CYS A 129 -19.52 5.24 -0.56
CA CYS A 129 -20.58 4.92 0.39
C CYS A 129 -20.44 5.68 1.72
N GLU A 130 -19.23 5.80 2.27
CA GLU A 130 -19.02 6.46 3.57
C GLU A 130 -18.93 7.99 3.44
N SER A 131 -18.33 8.51 2.38
CA SER A 131 -18.22 9.95 2.15
C SER A 131 -19.58 10.59 1.86
N THR A 132 -20.50 9.91 1.16
CA THR A 132 -21.86 10.43 0.92
C THR A 132 -22.72 10.44 2.19
N ARG A 133 -22.47 9.53 3.13
CA ARG A 133 -23.10 9.55 4.47
C ARG A 133 -22.55 10.67 5.35
N GLN A 134 -21.27 11.00 5.20
CA GLN A 134 -20.57 12.00 6.03
C GLN A 134 -19.70 12.93 5.16
N PRO A 135 -20.28 13.84 4.34
CA PRO A 135 -19.52 14.64 3.37
C PRO A 135 -18.39 15.47 3.98
N GLY A 136 -18.61 16.05 5.17
CA GLY A 136 -17.60 16.82 5.90
C GLY A 136 -16.39 16.00 6.36
N ARG A 137 -16.40 14.67 6.21
CA ARG A 137 -15.30 13.77 6.55
C ARG A 137 -14.57 13.20 5.34
N ALA A 138 -14.97 13.52 4.11
CA ALA A 138 -14.43 12.88 2.90
C ALA A 138 -12.89 12.90 2.85
N ALA A 139 -12.25 14.05 3.08
CA ALA A 139 -10.79 14.13 3.10
C ALA A 139 -10.14 13.26 4.18
N ARG A 140 -10.73 13.21 5.39
CA ARG A 140 -10.24 12.35 6.47
C ARG A 140 -10.43 10.86 6.13
N LEU A 141 -11.57 10.50 5.55
CA LEU A 141 -11.85 9.13 5.13
C LEU A 141 -10.87 8.66 4.04
N ALA A 142 -10.59 9.51 3.05
CA ALA A 142 -9.58 9.23 2.04
C ALA A 142 -8.21 8.95 2.69
N LYS A 143 -7.86 9.71 3.75
CA LYS A 143 -6.65 9.49 4.54
C LYS A 143 -6.62 8.12 5.19
N GLU A 144 -7.70 7.80 5.89
CA GLU A 144 -7.84 6.57 6.63
C GLU A 144 -7.77 5.36 5.69
N LEU A 145 -8.41 5.45 4.52
CA LEU A 145 -8.34 4.41 3.47
C LEU A 145 -6.94 4.29 2.88
N PHE A 146 -6.26 5.41 2.64
CA PHE A 146 -4.91 5.40 2.10
C PHE A 146 -3.90 4.80 3.06
N GLU A 147 -3.96 5.20 4.33
CA GLU A 147 -3.00 4.76 5.34
C GLU A 147 -3.29 3.34 5.84
N ARG A 148 -4.56 3.00 6.05
CA ARG A 148 -4.98 1.80 6.77
C ARG A 148 -6.19 1.09 6.16
N GLY A 149 -6.65 1.47 4.98
CA GLY A 149 -7.78 0.82 4.32
C GLY A 149 -7.53 -0.67 4.10
N GLY A 150 -8.62 -1.43 4.07
CA GLY A 150 -8.64 -2.88 3.92
C GLY A 150 -9.93 -3.48 4.48
N PRO A 151 -10.20 -4.76 4.21
CA PRO A 151 -11.39 -5.47 4.68
C PRO A 151 -11.37 -5.66 6.21
N SER A 152 -12.46 -6.16 6.77
CA SER A 152 -12.61 -6.30 8.24
C SER A 152 -11.79 -7.44 8.85
N ASP A 153 -11.37 -8.43 8.06
CA ASP A 153 -10.58 -9.59 8.51
C ASP A 153 -9.06 -9.34 8.48
N MET A 154 -8.66 -8.07 8.33
CA MET A 154 -7.26 -7.67 8.24
C MET A 154 -6.46 -8.06 9.48
N GLN A 155 -5.33 -8.72 9.24
CA GLN A 155 -4.31 -9.04 10.23
C GLN A 155 -3.05 -8.22 9.95
N THR A 156 -2.29 -7.93 11.01
CA THR A 156 -1.03 -7.20 10.93
C THR A 156 0.04 -7.94 11.71
N ILE A 157 1.22 -8.03 11.13
CA ILE A 157 2.44 -8.53 11.76
C ILE A 157 3.59 -7.59 11.43
N TYR A 158 4.59 -7.58 12.30
CA TYR A 158 5.78 -6.75 12.20
C TYR A 158 6.98 -7.67 12.16
N CYS A 159 7.77 -7.56 11.11
CA CYS A 159 8.90 -8.45 10.88
C CYS A 159 10.23 -7.72 11.02
N GLU A 160 11.13 -8.35 11.77
CA GLU A 160 12.54 -8.01 11.88
C GLU A 160 13.31 -8.80 10.81
N LEU A 161 14.10 -8.12 9.98
CA LEU A 161 14.75 -8.74 8.82
C LEU A 161 16.27 -8.70 8.94
N GLN A 162 16.89 -9.86 8.95
CA GLN A 162 18.34 -10.02 8.90
C GLN A 162 18.78 -10.38 7.47
N PRO A 163 19.64 -9.59 6.82
CA PRO A 163 20.28 -9.98 5.57
C PRO A 163 21.18 -11.19 5.79
N ASN A 164 21.18 -12.13 4.84
CA ASN A 164 22.05 -13.29 4.92
C ASN A 164 23.53 -12.86 4.96
N GLY A 165 24.29 -13.35 5.95
CA GLY A 165 25.70 -13.02 6.16
C GLY A 165 25.98 -11.68 6.85
N LYS A 166 24.98 -11.00 7.42
CA LYS A 166 25.16 -9.77 8.20
C LYS A 166 24.49 -9.88 9.58
N GLU A 167 25.06 -9.20 10.58
CA GLU A 167 24.47 -9.13 11.94
C GLU A 167 23.43 -8.01 12.09
N GLU A 168 23.43 -7.04 11.17
CA GLU A 168 22.52 -5.91 11.23
C GLU A 168 21.09 -6.33 10.88
N THR A 169 20.15 -6.08 11.79
CA THR A 169 18.72 -6.37 11.60
C THR A 169 17.98 -5.09 11.21
N ARG A 170 17.13 -5.18 10.20
CA ARG A 170 16.20 -4.12 9.80
C ARG A 170 14.88 -4.32 10.52
N ALA A 171 14.57 -3.38 11.40
CA ALA A 171 13.40 -3.46 12.25
C ALA A 171 12.11 -2.94 11.61
N GLY A 172 10.99 -3.49 12.06
CA GLY A 172 9.66 -2.89 11.91
C GLY A 172 9.08 -2.90 10.50
N VAL A 173 9.30 -3.95 9.71
CA VAL A 173 8.56 -4.11 8.44
C VAL A 173 7.12 -4.51 8.75
N GLU A 174 6.18 -3.61 8.51
CA GLU A 174 4.76 -3.87 8.69
C GLU A 174 4.23 -4.67 7.50
N VAL A 175 3.66 -5.85 7.79
CA VAL A 175 2.96 -6.67 6.81
C VAL A 175 1.52 -6.81 7.26
N ARG A 176 0.60 -6.37 6.40
CA ARG A 176 -0.84 -6.47 6.60
C ARG A 176 -1.41 -7.44 5.57
N PHE A 177 -2.37 -8.27 5.94
CA PHE A 177 -2.95 -9.23 5.01
C PHE A 177 -4.40 -9.58 5.35
N SER A 178 -5.15 -10.01 4.34
CA SER A 178 -6.52 -10.51 4.46
C SER A 178 -6.63 -11.84 3.71
N GLU A 179 -7.17 -12.84 4.39
CA GLU A 179 -7.40 -14.17 3.82
C GLU A 179 -8.61 -14.16 2.90
N SER A 180 -9.71 -13.52 3.32
CA SER A 180 -10.93 -13.44 2.50
C SER A 180 -10.75 -12.67 1.19
N ALA A 181 -9.84 -11.68 1.19
CA ALA A 181 -9.51 -10.92 -0.01
C ALA A 181 -8.26 -11.42 -0.74
N ASN A 182 -7.59 -12.46 -0.22
CA ASN A 182 -6.33 -12.98 -0.73
C ASN A 182 -5.32 -11.88 -1.08
N ALA A 183 -5.09 -10.96 -0.15
CA ALA A 183 -4.35 -9.73 -0.41
C ALA A 183 -3.32 -9.45 0.68
N VAL A 184 -2.18 -8.89 0.27
CA VAL A 184 -1.05 -8.56 1.13
C VAL A 184 -0.60 -7.13 0.88
N ALA A 185 -0.31 -6.40 1.96
CA ALA A 185 0.33 -5.11 1.93
C ALA A 185 1.60 -5.09 2.79
N VAL A 186 2.63 -4.40 2.30
CA VAL A 186 3.89 -4.20 3.01
C VAL A 186 4.14 -2.71 3.13
N ASN A 187 4.34 -2.19 4.34
CA ASN A 187 4.53 -0.77 4.62
C ASN A 187 3.51 0.14 3.92
N ARG A 188 2.22 -0.22 4.01
CA ARG A 188 1.04 0.44 3.39
C ARG A 188 0.87 0.24 1.88
N GLN A 189 1.77 -0.46 1.19
CA GLN A 189 1.62 -0.73 -0.24
C GLN A 189 1.01 -2.11 -0.46
N TRP A 190 -0.16 -2.18 -1.11
CA TRP A 190 -0.74 -3.45 -1.54
C TRP A 190 0.03 -4.04 -2.72
N LEU A 191 0.19 -5.36 -2.72
CA LEU A 191 0.97 -6.10 -3.70
C LEU A 191 0.06 -7.03 -4.49
N SER A 192 0.03 -6.90 -5.82
CA SER A 192 -0.76 -7.81 -6.68
C SER A 192 -0.24 -9.25 -6.69
N SER A 193 1.03 -9.44 -6.31
CA SER A 193 1.67 -10.75 -6.16
C SER A 193 1.36 -11.45 -4.84
N GLY A 194 0.50 -10.86 -3.99
CA GLY A 194 0.14 -11.40 -2.69
C GLY A 194 -0.70 -12.67 -2.78
N GLU A 195 -0.41 -13.63 -1.92
CA GLU A 195 -1.21 -14.84 -1.70
C GLU A 195 -1.26 -15.13 -0.20
N VAL A 196 -2.45 -15.42 0.32
CA VAL A 196 -2.71 -15.68 1.73
C VAL A 196 -3.38 -17.04 1.86
N THR A 197 -2.76 -17.92 2.64
CA THR A 197 -3.29 -19.23 3.01
C THR A 197 -3.34 -19.35 4.53
N PRO A 198 -4.07 -20.34 5.11
CA PRO A 198 -4.06 -20.58 6.55
C PRO A 198 -2.66 -20.75 7.15
N ALA A 199 -1.71 -21.30 6.38
CA ALA A 199 -0.36 -21.59 6.85
C ALA A 199 0.63 -20.45 6.59
N ASP A 200 0.55 -19.82 5.43
CA ASP A 200 1.58 -18.90 4.93
C ASP A 200 1.00 -17.64 4.28
N VAL A 201 1.78 -16.56 4.36
CA VAL A 201 1.62 -15.34 3.53
C VAL A 201 2.78 -15.28 2.54
N ARG A 202 2.47 -15.12 1.25
CA ARG A 202 3.43 -15.09 0.14
C ARG A 202 3.29 -13.81 -0.65
N PHE A 203 4.40 -13.26 -1.13
CA PHE A 203 4.38 -12.10 -2.03
C PHE A 203 5.74 -11.90 -2.72
N GLY A 204 5.76 -11.05 -3.75
CA GLY A 204 6.95 -10.62 -4.45
C GLY A 204 7.21 -11.39 -5.76
N SER A 205 7.38 -10.63 -6.84
CA SER A 205 7.52 -11.18 -8.20
C SER A 205 8.97 -11.57 -8.53
N ASN A 206 9.95 -10.73 -8.17
CA ASN A 206 11.38 -10.94 -8.49
C ASN A 206 12.13 -11.73 -7.40
N SER A 207 11.56 -11.79 -6.20
CA SER A 207 12.09 -12.51 -5.05
C SER A 207 10.90 -12.95 -4.21
N LYS A 208 10.89 -14.20 -3.75
CA LYS A 208 9.75 -14.76 -3.05
C LYS A 208 9.88 -14.49 -1.56
N TRP A 209 8.91 -13.78 -1.01
CA TRP A 209 8.71 -13.67 0.42
C TRP A 209 7.78 -14.78 0.88
N LEU A 210 8.12 -15.39 2.01
CA LEU A 210 7.25 -16.31 2.72
C LEU A 210 7.26 -15.94 4.20
N ILE A 211 6.08 -15.80 4.76
CA ILE A 211 5.88 -15.69 6.20
C ILE A 211 5.07 -16.88 6.66
N ASN A 212 5.61 -17.69 7.56
CA ASN A 212 4.81 -18.72 8.22
C ASN A 212 3.97 -18.09 9.33
N ARG A 213 2.65 -18.26 9.27
CA ARG A 213 1.71 -17.60 10.18
C ARG A 213 1.74 -18.19 11.60
N GLN A 214 2.16 -19.44 11.74
CA GLN A 214 2.19 -20.14 13.03
C GLN A 214 3.52 -19.94 13.75
N ALA A 215 4.62 -20.15 13.03
CA ALA A 215 5.97 -19.98 13.57
C ALA A 215 6.41 -18.51 13.62
N LEU A 216 5.67 -17.61 12.98
CA LEU A 216 5.99 -16.17 12.85
C LEU A 216 7.44 -15.95 12.40
N ASN A 217 7.85 -16.69 11.37
CA ASN A 217 9.14 -16.52 10.74
C ASN A 217 8.96 -15.97 9.33
N VAL A 218 9.94 -15.19 8.89
CA VAL A 218 9.97 -14.62 7.55
C VAL A 218 11.24 -15.04 6.83
N ARG A 219 11.10 -15.31 5.54
CA ARG A 219 12.23 -15.54 4.64
C ARG A 219 11.98 -14.87 3.31
N ARG A 220 13.06 -14.39 2.72
CA ARG A 220 13.10 -13.91 1.35
C ARG A 220 14.12 -14.74 0.57
N THR A 221 13.69 -15.35 -0.52
CA THR A 221 14.57 -16.05 -1.45
C THR A 221 14.68 -15.32 -2.78
N GLY A 222 15.86 -15.38 -3.39
CA GLY A 222 16.08 -14.87 -4.73
C GLY A 222 15.54 -15.82 -5.80
N ALA A 223 15.71 -15.45 -7.06
CA ALA A 223 15.19 -16.21 -8.19
C ALA A 223 15.82 -17.61 -8.29
N SER A 224 17.10 -17.76 -7.92
CA SER A 224 17.81 -19.05 -7.85
C SER A 224 17.57 -19.83 -6.55
N GLY A 225 16.72 -19.33 -5.65
CA GLY A 225 16.37 -19.99 -4.39
C GLY A 225 17.34 -19.73 -3.24
N GLU A 226 18.39 -18.93 -3.46
CA GLU A 226 19.30 -18.48 -2.41
C GLU A 226 18.57 -17.64 -1.36
N MET A 227 18.94 -17.82 -0.10
CA MET A 227 18.38 -17.03 0.99
C MET A 227 18.99 -15.63 0.98
N LEU A 228 18.15 -14.61 0.83
CA LEU A 228 18.54 -13.20 0.85
C LEU A 228 18.33 -12.60 2.24
N PHE A 229 17.20 -12.92 2.87
CA PHE A 229 16.85 -12.45 4.21
C PHE A 229 16.13 -13.56 4.98
N SER A 230 16.29 -13.54 6.29
CA SER A 230 15.50 -14.31 7.26
C SER A 230 15.17 -13.45 8.47
N GLY A 231 14.23 -13.91 9.30
CA GLY A 231 13.89 -13.19 10.52
C GLY A 231 12.67 -13.74 11.24
N SER A 232 12.27 -13.02 12.27
CA SER A 232 11.08 -13.30 13.08
C SER A 232 10.08 -12.16 12.93
N CYS A 233 8.81 -12.47 13.17
CA CYS A 233 7.72 -11.52 13.20
C CYS A 233 7.00 -11.56 14.55
N ASP A 234 6.32 -10.48 14.89
CA ASP A 234 5.45 -10.36 16.06
C ASP A 234 4.12 -9.71 15.62
N THR A 235 3.03 -10.03 16.30
CA THR A 235 1.73 -9.37 16.07
C THR A 235 1.66 -8.01 16.76
N ARG A 236 2.57 -7.73 17.69
CA ARG A 236 2.69 -6.46 18.40
C ARG A 236 3.55 -5.50 17.59
N ALA A 237 3.11 -4.25 17.51
CA ALA A 237 3.92 -3.20 16.93
C ALA A 237 5.27 -3.10 17.67
N PRO A 238 6.39 -2.89 16.96
CA PRO A 238 7.67 -2.62 17.60
C PRO A 238 7.49 -1.40 18.51
N GLY A 239 8.07 -1.47 19.72
CA GLY A 239 7.87 -0.47 20.76
C GLY A 239 8.01 0.94 20.19
N VAL A 240 6.89 1.69 20.18
CA VAL A 240 6.90 3.09 19.79
C VAL A 240 7.83 3.78 20.78
N PRO A 241 8.93 4.43 20.33
CA PRO A 241 9.67 5.30 21.23
C PRO A 241 8.67 6.32 21.75
N LEU A 242 8.43 6.34 23.07
CA LEU A 242 7.68 7.41 23.71
C LEU A 242 8.37 8.72 23.30
N ARG A 243 7.72 9.47 22.41
CA ARG A 243 8.11 10.85 22.11
C ARG A 243 7.53 11.76 23.16
#